data_AF-A0A0R3R118-F1
#
_entry.id   AF-A0A0R3R118-F1
#
_cell.length_a   1.000
_cell.length_b   1.000
_cell.length_c   1.000
_cell.angle_alpha   90.00
_cell.angle_beta   90.00
_cell.angle_gamma   90.00
#
_symmetry.space_group_name_H-M   'P 1'
#
loop_
_entity.id
_entity.type
_entity.pdbx_description
1 polymer ?
#
loop_
_entity_poly.entity_id
_entity_poly.type
_entity_poly.pdbx_seq_one_letter_code
_entity_poly.pdbx_strand_id
1 'polypeptide(L)'
;MERRKRKSSVEEYLDRLMENPEKVQRCSEFHMNLRTFYKKRWNCRLKSPHIQGVEVDLFRLYDTVISMGGWQKVSFNEKWGDIAHAVGLANGVAVAEHAIKVLYMRQVFGFYAEILKWLLYLSKYEQNELVGEVDDADSDLLSSRSREYFRLRPEKKEAEYDRIVKSLLSGLPNEVDFAVNVCTLLSHPGPRVLRLVAAPQIITLLVAHLAIFPDGDRAFYDLYKSWELVSGHNFIAFWSGAGITDDEVLKLIPHIKPSMVSEEESNIFCGLDTEFQPRNVVSWRVQQVLLIIRNLSFEVINKAVLAASWPLLKFLFICSNCKWSMLRTAALDALSNIACEIDLMAEESSSTNHLLLKTVSCCLHSDDKFRVIRALEILSGLCNNERNESLICEFLDHRILSKIFTVISVKDIMMCVYTLESLYQISELGATACYQLSRFPHAIDTLVSLATVEAVSFGPSGLIGMKVVEFHGPSQLAPPPPQNVPISQ
;
A
#
# COMPACT_ATOMS: atom_id res chain seq x y z
N MET A 1 -0.79 55.50 7.61
CA MET A 1 0.11 54.83 6.65
C MET A 1 1.54 55.02 7.11
N GLU A 2 2.05 54.12 7.95
CA GLU A 2 3.50 53.99 8.12
C GLU A 2 3.99 52.95 7.11
N ARG A 3 4.70 53.41 6.08
CA ARG A 3 5.50 52.51 5.22
C ARG A 3 6.56 51.88 6.12
N ARG A 4 6.43 50.59 6.45
CA ARG A 4 7.51 49.82 7.08
C ARG A 4 8.75 49.97 6.20
N LYS A 5 9.78 50.64 6.73
CA LYS A 5 11.11 50.72 6.11
C LYS A 5 11.63 49.29 5.92
N ARG A 6 12.13 48.96 4.72
CA ARG A 6 12.89 47.72 4.50
C ARG A 6 14.05 47.72 5.51
N LYS A 7 14.15 46.65 6.31
CA LYS A 7 15.25 46.46 7.26
C LYS A 7 16.58 46.49 6.49
N SER A 8 17.61 47.06 7.13
CA SER A 8 18.98 47.05 6.60
C SER A 8 19.48 45.61 6.49
N SER A 9 20.31 45.29 5.49
CA SER A 9 20.95 43.97 5.36
C SER A 9 21.78 43.60 6.60
N VAL A 10 22.26 44.61 7.34
CA VAL A 10 22.98 44.45 8.61
C VAL A 10 22.03 44.10 9.77
N GLU A 11 20.81 44.65 9.79
CA GLU A 11 19.79 44.28 10.78
C GLU A 11 19.26 42.86 10.55
N GLU A 12 19.06 42.44 9.31
CA GLU A 12 18.71 41.04 9.00
C GLU A 12 19.82 40.05 9.39
N TYR A 13 21.09 40.46 9.29
CA TYR A 13 22.21 39.61 9.68
C TYR A 13 22.36 39.52 11.20
N LEU A 14 22.16 40.62 11.93
CA LEU A 14 22.16 40.64 13.40
C LEU A 14 20.96 39.88 13.97
N ASP A 15 19.78 39.99 13.36
CA ASP A 15 18.59 39.20 13.74
C ASP A 15 18.85 37.69 13.53
N ARG A 16 19.50 37.28 12.43
CA ARG A 16 19.88 35.87 12.18
C ARG A 16 20.91 35.33 13.18
N LEU A 17 21.81 36.17 13.68
CA LEU A 17 22.80 35.79 14.70
C LEU A 17 22.20 35.71 16.11
N MET A 18 21.11 36.44 16.36
CA MET A 18 20.37 36.44 17.62
C MET A 18 19.19 35.44 17.63
N GLU A 19 18.84 34.85 16.48
CA GLU A 19 17.79 33.85 16.38
C GLU A 19 18.21 32.55 17.06
N ASN A 20 17.38 32.07 17.98
CA ASN A 20 17.62 30.84 18.73
C ASN A 20 17.93 29.68 17.75
N PRO A 21 19.08 29.00 17.87
CA PRO A 21 19.50 27.95 16.94
C PRO A 21 18.47 26.82 16.80
N GLU A 22 17.71 26.52 17.86
CA GLU A 22 16.61 25.55 17.82
C GLU A 22 15.46 25.99 16.90
N LYS A 23 15.17 27.29 16.84
CA LYS A 23 14.12 27.85 15.98
C LYS A 23 14.53 27.81 14.51
N VAL A 24 15.80 28.08 14.21
CA VAL A 24 16.37 27.99 12.87
C VAL A 24 16.36 26.55 12.37
N GLN A 25 16.69 25.59 13.25
CA GLN A 25 16.61 24.17 12.95
C GLN A 25 15.16 23.74 12.68
N ARG A 26 14.20 24.08 13.55
CA ARG A 26 12.77 23.76 13.37
C ARG A 26 12.19 24.36 12.08
N CYS A 27 12.60 25.57 11.72
CA CYS A 27 12.19 26.21 10.46
C CYS A 27 12.72 25.44 9.24
N SER A 28 13.99 25.01 9.29
CA SER A 28 14.63 24.24 8.21
C SER A 28 14.00 22.86 8.05
N GLU A 29 13.76 22.16 9.15
CA GLU A 29 13.08 20.86 9.19
C GLU A 29 11.65 20.96 8.66
N PHE A 30 10.89 21.98 9.09
CA PHE A 30 9.53 22.24 8.59
C PHE A 30 9.50 22.37 7.07
N HIS A 31 10.36 23.21 6.49
CA HIS A 31 10.38 23.43 5.04
C HIS A 31 10.88 22.20 4.27
N MET A 32 11.82 21.43 4.82
CA MET A 32 12.27 20.16 4.22
C MET A 32 11.13 19.12 4.19
N ASN A 33 10.44 18.97 5.31
CA ASN A 33 9.33 18.03 5.46
C ASN A 33 8.15 18.44 4.56
N LEU A 34 7.82 19.73 4.51
CA LEU A 34 6.75 20.26 3.66
C LEU A 34 7.09 20.06 2.18
N ARG A 35 8.32 20.32 1.73
CA ARG A 35 8.74 20.05 0.34
C ARG A 35 8.66 18.56 -0.01
N THR A 36 9.07 17.69 0.90
CA THR A 36 9.00 16.24 0.72
C THR A 36 7.56 15.76 0.59
N PHE A 37 6.66 16.28 1.43
CA PHE A 37 5.22 16.02 1.36
C PHE A 37 4.63 16.44 0.01
N TYR A 38 4.94 17.65 -0.47
CA TYR A 38 4.45 18.14 -1.77
C TYR A 38 4.95 17.30 -2.95
N LYS A 39 6.23 16.90 -2.92
CA LYS A 39 6.81 16.02 -3.93
C LYS A 39 6.15 14.64 -3.92
N LYS A 40 5.92 14.05 -2.73
CA LYS A 40 5.30 12.72 -2.58
C LYS A 40 3.83 12.73 -3.00
N ARG A 41 3.08 13.77 -2.63
CA ARG A 41 1.61 13.80 -2.79
C ARG A 41 1.16 14.30 -4.17
N TRP A 42 1.88 15.25 -4.76
CA TRP A 42 1.44 15.93 -5.99
C TRP A 42 2.55 16.07 -7.05
N ASN A 43 3.72 15.47 -6.84
CA ASN A 43 4.88 15.56 -7.74
C ASN A 43 5.20 16.99 -8.19
N CYS A 44 4.98 17.97 -7.32
CA CYS A 44 5.10 19.39 -7.64
C CYS A 44 6.06 20.10 -6.68
N ARG A 45 6.69 21.17 -7.17
CA ARG A 45 7.54 22.03 -6.32
C ARG A 45 6.64 22.98 -5.51
N LEU A 46 6.87 23.03 -4.20
CA LEU A 46 6.22 24.00 -3.32
C LEU A 46 6.57 25.42 -3.77
N LYS A 47 5.55 26.21 -4.14
CA LYS A 47 5.70 27.63 -4.47
C LYS A 47 5.28 28.47 -3.26
N SER A 48 6.13 29.41 -2.84
CA SER A 48 5.81 30.33 -1.75
C SER A 48 4.55 31.14 -2.08
N PRO A 49 3.56 31.20 -1.18
CA PRO A 49 2.34 31.96 -1.40
C PRO A 49 2.60 33.46 -1.23
N HIS A 50 1.87 34.27 -2.00
CA HIS A 50 1.93 35.72 -1.92
C HIS A 50 0.51 36.27 -1.75
N ILE A 51 0.31 37.21 -0.83
CA ILE A 51 -0.93 37.98 -0.69
C ILE A 51 -0.62 39.43 -1.04
N GLN A 52 -1.28 39.98 -2.06
CA GLN A 52 -1.03 41.34 -2.57
C GLN A 52 0.46 41.65 -2.84
N GLY A 53 1.25 40.66 -3.26
CA GLY A 53 2.67 40.80 -3.55
C GLY A 53 3.61 40.68 -2.35
N VAL A 54 3.09 40.44 -1.14
CA VAL A 54 3.88 40.12 0.06
C VAL A 54 3.97 38.59 0.20
N GLU A 55 5.19 38.05 0.21
CA GLU A 55 5.44 36.63 0.47
C GLU A 55 5.01 36.28 1.90
N VAL A 56 4.21 35.24 2.06
CA VAL A 56 3.74 34.78 3.36
C VAL A 56 4.67 33.69 3.88
N ASP A 57 5.31 33.96 5.01
CA ASP A 57 6.14 32.98 5.72
C ASP A 57 5.27 31.85 6.27
N LEU A 58 5.37 30.69 5.62
CA LEU A 58 4.61 29.49 5.95
C LEU A 58 4.97 28.91 7.31
N PHE A 59 6.23 29.03 7.76
CA PHE A 59 6.65 28.55 9.07
C PHE A 59 6.11 29.44 10.17
N ARG A 60 6.19 30.77 9.99
CA ARG A 60 5.62 31.72 10.95
C ARG A 60 4.10 31.59 11.03
N LEU A 61 3.42 31.40 9.89
CA LEU A 61 1.98 31.14 9.85
C LEU A 61 1.64 29.85 10.61
N TYR A 62 2.40 28.78 10.36
CA TYR A 62 2.25 27.51 11.06
C TYR A 62 2.43 27.69 12.58
N ASP A 63 3.58 28.21 13.02
CA ASP A 63 3.94 28.37 14.43
C ASP A 63 2.94 29.25 15.20
N THR A 64 2.43 30.30 14.56
CA THR A 64 1.38 31.17 15.13
C THR A 64 0.07 30.41 15.32
N VAL A 65 -0.36 29.60 14.33
CA VAL A 65 -1.58 28.79 14.45
C VAL A 65 -1.43 27.71 15.54
N ILE A 66 -0.24 27.12 15.67
CA ILE A 66 0.05 26.12 16.72
C ILE A 66 0.00 26.74 18.11
N SER A 67 0.69 27.87 18.31
CA SER A 67 0.73 28.57 19.60
C SER A 67 -0.65 29.05 20.05
N MET A 68 -1.58 29.30 19.12
CA MET A 68 -2.99 29.62 19.42
C MET A 68 -3.88 28.39 19.66
N GLY A 69 -3.31 27.19 19.78
CA GLY A 69 -4.03 25.95 20.08
C GLY A 69 -4.55 25.21 18.85
N GLY A 70 -3.97 25.47 17.67
CA GLY A 70 -4.27 24.77 16.44
C GLY A 70 -5.46 25.31 15.65
N TRP A 71 -5.56 24.90 14.38
CA TRP A 71 -6.51 25.46 13.42
C TRP A 71 -7.99 25.33 13.85
N GLN A 72 -8.36 24.26 14.57
CA GLN A 72 -9.73 24.02 15.04
C GLN A 72 -10.13 25.08 16.07
N LYS A 73 -9.27 25.31 17.07
CA LYS A 73 -9.50 26.29 18.13
C LYS A 73 -9.48 27.72 17.59
N VAL A 74 -8.58 27.99 16.64
CA VAL A 74 -8.52 29.27 15.93
C VAL A 74 -9.81 29.50 15.11
N SER A 75 -10.29 28.49 14.40
CA SER A 75 -11.49 28.60 13.56
C SER A 75 -12.77 28.71 14.38
N PHE A 76 -12.87 27.95 15.47
CA PHE A 76 -14.02 27.99 16.37
C PHE A 76 -14.14 29.32 17.11
N ASN A 77 -13.01 29.92 17.50
CA ASN A 77 -12.99 31.23 18.17
C ASN A 77 -12.82 32.41 17.21
N GLU A 78 -12.94 32.19 15.90
CA GLU A 78 -12.83 33.23 14.85
C GLU A 78 -11.54 34.08 14.89
N LYS A 79 -10.42 33.53 15.38
CA LYS A 79 -9.15 34.27 15.59
C LYS A 79 -8.26 34.39 14.35
N TRP A 80 -8.81 34.16 13.15
CA TRP A 80 -8.03 34.23 11.90
C TRP A 80 -7.60 35.66 11.58
N GLY A 81 -8.35 36.68 12.05
CA GLY A 81 -7.94 38.08 11.97
C GLY A 81 -6.67 38.39 12.79
N ASP A 82 -6.56 37.85 14.00
CA ASP A 82 -5.39 38.04 14.87
C ASP A 82 -4.13 37.39 14.27
N ILE A 83 -4.30 36.22 13.64
CA ILE A 83 -3.22 35.53 12.92
C ILE A 83 -2.79 36.34 11.70
N ALA A 84 -3.73 36.98 11.00
CA ALA A 84 -3.39 37.88 9.92
C ALA A 84 -2.50 39.03 10.36
N HIS A 85 -2.85 39.64 11.48
CA HIS A 85 -2.04 40.69 12.07
C HIS A 85 -0.66 40.18 12.50
N ALA A 86 -0.58 38.99 13.11
CA ALA A 86 0.66 38.39 13.59
C ALA A 86 1.64 37.96 12.48
N VAL A 87 1.13 37.55 11.32
CA VAL A 87 1.91 37.21 10.12
C VAL A 87 2.28 38.45 9.31
N GLY A 88 1.84 39.64 9.75
CA GLY A 88 2.24 40.92 9.20
C GLY A 88 1.31 41.47 8.10
N LEU A 89 0.13 40.88 7.94
CA LEU A 89 -0.93 41.36 7.05
C LEU A 89 -1.82 42.33 7.83
N ALA A 90 -1.45 43.62 7.81
CA ALA A 90 -2.22 44.68 8.46
C ALA A 90 -3.51 45.01 7.70
N ASN A 91 -4.39 45.82 8.32
CA ASN A 91 -5.77 46.25 7.98
C ASN A 91 -6.05 46.75 6.53
N GLY A 92 -5.13 46.62 5.57
CA GLY A 92 -5.29 47.01 4.16
C GLY A 92 -5.73 45.88 3.21
N VAL A 93 -5.76 44.62 3.67
CA VAL A 93 -6.27 43.50 2.86
C VAL A 93 -7.73 43.23 3.23
N ALA A 94 -8.66 43.57 2.33
CA ALA A 94 -10.05 43.19 2.48
C ALA A 94 -10.13 41.65 2.60
N VAL A 95 -10.74 41.17 3.69
CA VAL A 95 -10.89 39.74 3.99
C VAL A 95 -9.55 38.99 4.25
N ALA A 96 -8.58 39.65 4.87
CA ALA A 96 -7.28 39.07 5.24
C ALA A 96 -7.39 37.74 6.02
N GLU A 97 -8.35 37.68 6.95
CA GLU A 97 -8.66 36.49 7.74
C GLU A 97 -9.02 35.28 6.87
N HIS A 98 -9.82 35.48 5.83
CA HIS A 98 -10.25 34.40 4.94
C HIS A 98 -9.13 33.99 4.00
N ALA A 99 -8.36 34.96 3.47
CA ALA A 99 -7.22 34.68 2.61
C ALA A 99 -6.17 33.82 3.32
N ILE A 100 -5.87 34.12 4.58
CA ILE A 100 -4.92 33.33 5.38
C ILE A 100 -5.50 31.98 5.76
N LYS A 101 -6.78 31.92 6.13
CA LYS A 101 -7.45 30.64 6.38
C LYS A 101 -7.36 29.73 5.16
N VAL A 102 -7.67 30.24 3.96
CA VAL A 102 -7.59 29.46 2.71
C VAL A 102 -6.14 29.07 2.39
N LEU A 103 -5.17 29.95 2.59
CA LEU A 103 -3.76 29.63 2.37
C LEU A 103 -3.24 28.59 3.35
N TYR A 104 -3.59 28.72 4.64
CA TYR A 104 -3.28 27.71 5.64
C TYR A 104 -3.91 26.37 5.25
N MET A 105 -5.19 26.35 4.88
CA MET A 105 -5.91 25.13 4.48
C MET A 105 -5.32 24.47 3.23
N ARG A 106 -4.89 25.27 2.26
CA ARG A 106 -4.35 24.79 0.98
C ARG A 106 -2.90 24.37 1.07
N GLN A 107 -2.09 25.04 1.90
CA GLN A 107 -0.63 24.89 1.88
C GLN A 107 -0.02 24.22 3.11
N VAL A 108 -0.68 24.34 4.27
CA VAL A 108 -0.11 23.92 5.56
C VAL A 108 -0.97 22.85 6.22
N PHE A 109 -2.30 22.93 6.11
CA PHE A 109 -3.24 22.02 6.76
C PHE A 109 -3.13 20.59 6.24
N GLY A 110 -2.94 20.37 4.92
CA GLY A 110 -2.76 19.02 4.37
C GLY A 110 -1.55 18.29 4.98
N PHE A 111 -0.47 19.04 5.24
CA PHE A 111 0.73 18.57 5.91
C PHE A 111 0.54 18.43 7.43
N TYR A 112 -0.11 19.42 8.06
CA TYR A 112 -0.38 19.41 9.50
C TYR A 112 -1.40 18.35 9.91
N ALA A 113 -2.38 18.00 9.07
CA ALA A 113 -3.34 16.93 9.34
C ALA A 113 -2.68 15.54 9.29
N GLU A 114 -1.67 15.35 8.44
CA GLU A 114 -0.88 14.12 8.39
C GLU A 114 0.06 14.02 9.62
N ILE A 115 0.66 15.14 10.05
CA ILE A 115 1.46 15.23 11.27
C ILE A 115 0.61 15.12 12.54
N LEU A 116 -0.56 15.76 12.61
CA LEU A 116 -1.49 15.64 13.74
C LEU A 116 -2.07 14.23 13.84
N LYS A 117 -2.32 13.54 12.71
CA LYS A 117 -2.64 12.11 12.74
C LYS A 117 -1.53 11.33 13.42
N TRP A 118 -0.27 11.62 13.09
CA TRP A 118 0.91 11.02 13.72
C TRP A 118 1.13 11.43 15.20
N LEU A 119 0.85 12.68 15.57
CA LEU A 119 1.05 13.20 16.94
C LEU A 119 -0.12 12.84 17.88
N LEU A 120 -1.37 12.81 17.39
CA LEU A 120 -2.51 12.24 18.13
C LEU A 120 -2.33 10.73 18.34
N TYR A 121 -1.61 10.07 17.42
CA TYR A 121 -1.23 8.66 17.55
C TYR A 121 -0.20 8.46 18.67
N LEU A 122 0.80 9.34 18.78
CA LEU A 122 1.80 9.33 19.85
C LEU A 122 1.24 9.79 21.21
N SER A 123 0.40 10.83 21.24
CA SER A 123 -0.24 11.35 22.46
C SER A 123 -1.26 10.40 23.05
N LYS A 124 -2.01 9.64 22.23
CA LYS A 124 -2.83 8.51 22.71
C LYS A 124 -2.00 7.34 23.21
N TYR A 125 -0.75 7.21 22.76
CA TYR A 125 0.18 6.18 23.23
C TYR A 125 0.73 6.54 24.62
N GLU A 126 1.06 7.81 24.88
CA GLU A 126 1.52 8.30 26.19
C GLU A 126 0.38 8.42 27.22
N GLN A 127 -0.84 8.80 26.82
CA GLN A 127 -1.99 8.85 27.75
C GLN A 127 -2.49 7.44 28.15
N ASN A 128 -2.35 6.44 27.28
CA ASN A 128 -2.69 5.06 27.60
C ASN A 128 -1.69 4.36 28.55
N GLU A 129 -0.53 4.98 28.85
CA GLU A 129 0.37 4.52 29.93
C GLU A 129 0.06 5.16 31.29
N LEU A 130 -0.76 6.20 31.37
CA LEU A 130 -0.98 6.98 32.62
C LEU A 130 -2.44 7.14 33.06
N VAL A 131 -3.42 6.70 32.26
CA VAL A 131 -4.82 6.62 32.69
C VAL A 131 -5.16 5.15 32.93
N GLY A 132 -4.88 4.69 34.14
CA GLY A 132 -5.58 3.52 34.69
C GLY A 132 -7.06 3.86 34.75
N GLU A 133 -7.88 3.07 34.07
CA GLU A 133 -9.33 3.18 34.14
C GLU A 133 -9.78 3.05 35.60
N VAL A 134 -10.50 4.08 36.06
CA VAL A 134 -11.32 4.01 37.26
C VAL A 134 -12.53 3.17 36.87
N ASP A 135 -12.54 1.91 37.29
CA ASP A 135 -13.68 1.02 37.16
C ASP A 135 -14.83 1.51 38.08
N ASP A 136 -15.95 1.87 37.46
CA ASP A 136 -17.25 1.97 38.12
C ASP A 136 -17.86 0.56 38.18
N ALA A 137 -17.83 -0.08 39.36
CA ALA A 137 -18.86 -1.02 39.84
C ALA A 137 -18.60 -1.44 41.30
N ASP A 138 -19.26 -0.71 42.21
CA ASP A 138 -19.82 -1.08 43.51
C ASP A 138 -19.00 -1.71 44.66
N SER A 139 -19.18 -1.05 45.81
CA SER A 139 -19.15 -1.52 47.21
C SER A 139 -18.94 -3.02 47.42
N ASP A 140 -17.78 -3.40 47.97
CA ASP A 140 -17.71 -3.83 49.38
C ASP A 140 -16.27 -3.97 49.89
N LEU A 141 -15.95 -3.06 50.81
CA LEU A 141 -15.24 -3.31 52.08
C LEU A 141 -13.91 -4.10 52.09
N LEU A 142 -12.85 -3.30 51.96
CA LEU A 142 -11.74 -3.16 52.92
C LEU A 142 -10.90 -4.39 53.34
N SER A 143 -9.61 -4.20 53.07
CA SER A 143 -8.45 -4.58 53.90
C SER A 143 -7.72 -5.87 53.51
N SER A 144 -6.61 -5.73 52.80
CA SER A 144 -5.30 -5.66 53.50
C SER A 144 -4.13 -5.56 52.52
N ARG A 145 -3.55 -4.35 52.49
CA ARG A 145 -2.10 -4.08 52.58
C ARG A 145 -1.16 -4.80 51.61
N SER A 146 -0.65 -3.98 50.68
CA SER A 146 0.77 -3.61 50.55
C SER A 146 1.83 -4.72 50.58
N ARG A 147 2.63 -4.74 49.50
CA ARG A 147 3.80 -5.61 49.19
C ARG A 147 3.34 -6.81 48.35
N GLU A 148 3.63 -6.88 47.07
CA GLU A 148 4.97 -6.93 46.50
C GLU A 148 5.09 -6.15 45.18
N TYR A 149 5.75 -4.99 45.26
CA TYR A 149 6.49 -4.46 44.13
C TYR A 149 7.73 -5.33 43.97
N PHE A 150 7.80 -6.18 42.94
CA PHE A 150 9.01 -6.48 42.14
C PHE A 150 8.77 -7.70 41.22
N ARG A 151 8.95 -7.47 39.91
CA ARG A 151 9.08 -8.44 38.81
C ARG A 151 7.83 -9.22 38.38
N LEU A 152 7.04 -8.61 37.51
CA LEU A 152 6.49 -9.31 36.36
C LEU A 152 6.78 -8.48 35.11
N ARG A 153 7.46 -9.09 34.13
CA ARG A 153 7.54 -8.57 32.74
C ARG A 153 6.11 -8.24 32.29
N PRO A 154 5.87 -7.20 31.48
CA PRO A 154 4.56 -7.05 30.85
C PRO A 154 4.34 -8.29 29.99
N GLU A 155 3.42 -9.15 30.40
CA GLU A 155 2.85 -10.17 29.53
C GLU A 155 2.30 -9.43 28.31
N LYS A 156 2.66 -9.90 27.11
CA LYS A 156 2.11 -9.38 25.86
C LYS A 156 0.60 -9.62 25.90
N LYS A 157 -0.18 -8.60 26.25
CA LYS A 157 -1.64 -8.62 26.10
C LYS A 157 -1.91 -8.94 24.63
N GLU A 158 -2.46 -10.13 24.37
CA GLU A 158 -2.79 -10.57 23.02
C GLU A 158 -3.76 -9.58 22.38
N ALA A 159 -3.67 -9.38 21.07
CA ALA A 159 -4.52 -8.43 20.38
C ALA A 159 -5.96 -8.97 20.34
N GLU A 160 -6.88 -8.33 21.07
CA GLU A 160 -8.31 -8.67 21.06
C GLU A 160 -8.95 -8.26 19.73
N TYR A 161 -8.98 -9.18 18.77
CA TYR A 161 -9.60 -8.97 17.46
C TYR A 161 -11.12 -9.11 17.46
N ASP A 162 -11.72 -9.57 18.56
CA ASP A 162 -13.16 -9.78 18.74
C ASP A 162 -14.00 -8.55 18.42
N ARG A 163 -13.53 -7.36 18.79
CA ARG A 163 -14.24 -6.11 18.48
C ARG A 163 -14.34 -5.90 16.98
N ILE A 164 -13.26 -6.14 16.22
CA ILE A 164 -13.25 -6.00 14.76
C ILE A 164 -14.26 -6.98 14.14
N VAL A 165 -14.25 -8.23 14.60
CA VAL A 165 -15.17 -9.27 14.10
C VAL A 165 -16.62 -8.89 14.38
N LYS A 166 -16.96 -8.48 15.62
CA LYS A 166 -18.31 -8.06 16.00
C LYS A 166 -18.77 -6.83 15.21
N SER A 167 -17.90 -5.84 15.03
CA SER A 167 -18.19 -4.64 14.24
C SER A 167 -18.50 -4.99 12.77
N LEU A 168 -17.71 -5.89 12.15
CA LEU A 168 -17.97 -6.37 10.78
C LEU A 168 -19.26 -7.18 10.69
N LEU A 169 -19.56 -8.05 11.66
CA LEU A 169 -20.78 -8.85 11.67
C LEU A 169 -22.04 -7.99 11.82
N SER A 170 -21.97 -6.90 12.60
CA SER A 170 -23.12 -6.04 12.89
C SER A 170 -23.72 -5.37 11.65
N GLY A 171 -22.91 -5.10 10.62
CA GLY A 171 -23.36 -4.38 9.42
C GLY A 171 -23.65 -2.90 9.59
N LEU A 172 -23.47 -2.34 10.80
CA LEU A 172 -23.73 -0.93 11.07
C LEU A 172 -22.66 -0.07 10.37
N PRO A 173 -23.02 0.93 9.54
CA PRO A 173 -22.06 1.65 8.70
C PRO A 173 -20.85 2.21 9.47
N ASN A 174 -21.10 2.82 10.63
CA ASN A 174 -20.04 3.38 11.48
C ASN A 174 -19.11 2.30 12.08
N GLU A 175 -19.65 1.14 12.43
CA GLU A 175 -18.88 0.02 12.98
C GLU A 175 -18.07 -0.68 11.90
N VAL A 176 -18.65 -0.87 10.71
CA VAL A 176 -17.94 -1.42 9.54
C VAL A 176 -16.81 -0.47 9.15
N ASP A 177 -17.04 0.85 9.14
CA ASP A 177 -16.01 1.85 8.90
C ASP A 177 -14.90 1.82 9.94
N PHE A 178 -15.27 1.71 11.23
CA PHE A 178 -14.30 1.51 12.31
C PHE A 178 -13.43 0.29 12.04
N ALA A 179 -14.03 -0.88 11.80
CA ALA A 179 -13.32 -2.13 11.59
C ALA A 179 -12.40 -2.09 10.37
N VAL A 180 -12.88 -1.61 9.22
CA VAL A 180 -12.09 -1.52 7.99
C VAL A 180 -10.94 -0.50 8.15
N ASN A 181 -11.15 0.62 8.84
CA ASN A 181 -10.10 1.60 9.12
C ASN A 181 -9.04 1.06 10.08
N VAL A 182 -9.44 0.30 11.10
CA VAL A 182 -8.50 -0.39 11.99
C VAL A 182 -7.69 -1.43 11.22
N CYS A 183 -8.32 -2.24 10.37
CA CYS A 183 -7.61 -3.18 9.49
C CYS A 183 -6.66 -2.45 8.53
N THR A 184 -7.07 -1.31 7.98
CA THR A 184 -6.20 -0.45 7.14
C THR A 184 -4.95 -0.04 7.91
N LEU A 185 -5.10 0.46 9.13
CA LEU A 185 -3.99 0.87 9.97
C LEU A 185 -3.05 -0.31 10.29
N LEU A 186 -3.61 -1.45 10.73
CA LEU A 186 -2.85 -2.63 11.13
C LEU A 186 -2.25 -3.41 9.96
N SER A 187 -2.66 -3.12 8.72
CA SER A 187 -2.06 -3.70 7.51
C SER A 187 -0.75 -3.03 7.10
N HIS A 188 -0.50 -1.80 7.55
CA HIS A 188 0.75 -1.11 7.21
C HIS A 188 1.92 -1.67 8.01
N PRO A 189 3.14 -1.69 7.44
CA PRO A 189 4.33 -2.16 8.15
C PRO A 189 4.58 -1.27 9.37
N GLY A 190 4.80 -1.89 10.52
CA GLY A 190 4.95 -1.18 11.78
C GLY A 190 5.07 -2.11 12.99
N PRO A 191 5.16 -1.56 14.21
CA PRO A 191 5.35 -2.34 15.42
C PRO A 191 4.14 -3.21 15.78
N ARG A 192 2.96 -2.89 15.25
CA ARG A 192 1.72 -3.65 15.41
C ARG A 192 1.17 -3.99 14.03
N VAL A 193 1.24 -5.26 13.66
CA VAL A 193 0.71 -5.81 12.42
C VAL A 193 -0.51 -6.69 12.76
N LEU A 194 -1.55 -6.65 11.92
CA LEU A 194 -2.69 -7.56 12.05
C LEU A 194 -2.21 -9.00 11.86
N ARG A 195 -2.41 -9.85 12.87
CA ARG A 195 -2.04 -11.27 12.84
C ARG A 195 -3.28 -12.10 12.52
N LEU A 196 -3.43 -12.49 11.26
CA LEU A 196 -4.63 -13.19 10.81
C LEU A 196 -4.79 -14.57 11.43
N VAL A 197 -3.71 -15.20 11.91
CA VAL A 197 -3.76 -16.50 12.61
C VAL A 197 -4.72 -16.49 13.80
N ALA A 198 -4.82 -15.36 14.52
CA ALA A 198 -5.70 -15.26 15.69
C ALA A 198 -7.16 -14.93 15.33
N ALA A 199 -7.43 -14.43 14.11
CA ALA A 199 -8.78 -14.09 13.66
C ALA A 199 -8.92 -14.19 12.13
N PRO A 200 -8.83 -15.40 11.54
CA PRO A 200 -8.88 -15.60 10.09
C PRO A 200 -10.22 -15.15 9.47
N GLN A 201 -11.30 -15.21 10.26
CA GLN A 201 -12.65 -14.79 9.86
C GLN A 201 -12.74 -13.32 9.44
N ILE A 202 -11.79 -12.46 9.85
CA ILE A 202 -11.74 -11.06 9.42
C ILE A 202 -11.66 -10.98 7.90
N ILE A 203 -10.85 -11.82 7.25
CA ILE A 203 -10.70 -11.82 5.79
C ILE A 203 -12.02 -12.21 5.11
N THR A 204 -12.65 -13.28 5.58
CA THR A 204 -13.94 -13.74 5.06
C THR A 204 -15.00 -12.66 5.19
N LEU A 205 -15.08 -11.98 6.33
CA LEU A 205 -16.05 -10.91 6.57
C LEU A 205 -15.77 -9.68 5.71
N LEU A 206 -14.51 -9.25 5.60
CA LEU A 206 -14.13 -8.12 4.75
C LEU A 206 -14.54 -8.34 3.29
N VAL A 207 -14.34 -9.56 2.78
CA VAL A 207 -14.70 -9.93 1.41
C VAL A 207 -16.21 -10.12 1.23
N ALA A 208 -16.91 -10.67 2.25
CA ALA A 208 -18.37 -10.79 2.24
C ALA A 208 -19.07 -9.42 2.17
N HIS A 209 -18.53 -8.39 2.81
CA HIS A 209 -19.01 -7.00 2.66
C HIS A 209 -18.93 -6.48 1.23
N LEU A 210 -18.11 -7.08 0.36
CA LEU A 210 -18.00 -6.76 -1.06
C LEU A 210 -18.86 -7.66 -1.96
N ALA A 211 -19.85 -8.36 -1.40
CA ALA A 211 -20.71 -9.31 -2.09
C ALA A 211 -19.99 -10.53 -2.69
N ILE A 212 -18.91 -11.00 -2.07
CA ILE A 212 -18.19 -12.22 -2.47
C ILE A 212 -18.21 -13.21 -1.30
N PHE A 213 -18.72 -14.41 -1.54
CA PHE A 213 -19.14 -15.31 -0.47
C PHE A 213 -18.43 -16.68 -0.53
N PRO A 214 -18.27 -17.35 0.63
CA PRO A 214 -17.94 -18.78 0.67
C PRO A 214 -18.96 -19.63 -0.09
N ASP A 215 -18.56 -20.83 -0.54
CA ASP A 215 -19.49 -21.78 -1.14
C ASP A 215 -20.35 -22.50 -0.09
N GLY A 216 -21.50 -23.01 -0.53
CA GLY A 216 -22.32 -23.95 0.25
C GLY A 216 -23.34 -23.34 1.21
N ASP A 217 -23.19 -22.07 1.63
CA ASP A 217 -24.10 -21.44 2.60
C ASP A 217 -24.66 -20.09 2.11
N ARG A 218 -26.00 -19.98 2.09
CA ARG A 218 -26.70 -18.72 1.81
C ARG A 218 -26.63 -17.72 2.98
N ALA A 219 -26.20 -18.13 4.16
CA ALA A 219 -26.14 -17.27 5.34
C ALA A 219 -25.36 -15.96 5.09
N PHE A 220 -24.22 -16.03 4.40
CA PHE A 220 -23.45 -14.82 4.06
C PHE A 220 -24.17 -13.92 3.04
N TYR A 221 -24.91 -14.52 2.09
CA TYR A 221 -25.72 -13.76 1.14
C TYR A 221 -26.88 -13.06 1.83
N ASP A 222 -27.60 -13.76 2.71
CA ASP A 222 -28.74 -13.21 3.46
C ASP A 222 -28.27 -12.12 4.44
N LEU A 223 -27.12 -12.34 5.08
CA LEU A 223 -26.46 -11.35 5.92
C LEU A 223 -26.05 -10.11 5.11
N TYR A 224 -25.44 -10.29 3.94
CA TYR A 224 -25.13 -9.19 3.03
C TYR A 224 -26.38 -8.41 2.61
N LYS A 225 -27.51 -9.08 2.37
CA LYS A 225 -28.77 -8.38 2.04
C LYS A 225 -29.21 -7.45 3.16
N SER A 226 -29.03 -7.85 4.43
CA SER A 226 -29.28 -6.97 5.56
C SER A 226 -28.30 -5.78 5.59
N TRP A 227 -27.02 -6.00 5.31
CA TRP A 227 -26.00 -4.94 5.27
C TRP A 227 -26.21 -3.95 4.11
N GLU A 228 -26.61 -4.45 2.94
CA GLU A 228 -26.95 -3.65 1.76
C GLU A 228 -28.13 -2.73 2.03
N LEU A 229 -29.17 -3.23 2.71
CA LEU A 229 -30.34 -2.43 3.12
C LEU A 229 -29.97 -1.30 4.08
N VAL A 230 -29.06 -1.55 5.02
CA VAL A 230 -28.66 -0.55 6.04
C VAL A 230 -27.68 0.47 5.48
N SER A 231 -26.70 0.02 4.69
CA SER A 231 -25.65 0.89 4.14
C SER A 231 -26.08 1.65 2.88
N GLY A 232 -27.04 1.12 2.12
CA GLY A 232 -27.40 1.63 0.80
C GLY A 232 -26.33 1.39 -0.28
N HIS A 233 -25.29 0.61 0.02
CA HIS A 233 -24.19 0.32 -0.90
C HIS A 233 -24.44 -0.97 -1.67
N ASN A 234 -24.51 -0.87 -3.01
CA ASN A 234 -24.76 -2.02 -3.88
C ASN A 234 -23.47 -2.51 -4.55
N PHE A 235 -22.82 -3.49 -3.93
CA PHE A 235 -21.60 -4.11 -4.47
C PHE A 235 -21.90 -5.11 -5.60
N ILE A 236 -23.10 -5.67 -5.66
CA ILE A 236 -23.54 -6.54 -6.77
C ILE A 236 -23.53 -5.75 -8.09
N ALA A 237 -24.12 -4.55 -8.08
CA ALA A 237 -24.14 -3.66 -9.24
C ALA A 237 -22.73 -3.20 -9.64
N PHE A 238 -21.84 -3.01 -8.67
CA PHE A 238 -20.44 -2.72 -8.94
C PHE A 238 -19.79 -3.85 -9.76
N TRP A 239 -19.91 -5.10 -9.30
CA TRP A 239 -19.33 -6.24 -10.01
C TRP A 239 -19.99 -6.54 -11.35
N SER A 240 -21.28 -6.24 -11.51
CA SER A 240 -21.96 -6.29 -12.83
C SER A 240 -21.26 -5.40 -13.87
N GLY A 241 -20.71 -4.26 -13.45
CA GLY A 241 -19.97 -3.32 -14.30
C GLY A 241 -18.47 -3.64 -14.45
N ALA A 242 -17.96 -4.71 -13.84
CA ALA A 242 -16.53 -5.03 -13.79
C ALA A 242 -15.96 -5.54 -15.12
N GLY A 243 -16.79 -5.83 -16.12
CA GLY A 243 -16.36 -6.28 -17.45
C GLY A 243 -15.67 -7.64 -17.44
N ILE A 244 -16.15 -8.57 -16.59
CA ILE A 244 -15.62 -9.94 -16.51
C ILE A 244 -16.31 -10.76 -17.59
N THR A 245 -15.52 -11.33 -18.51
CA THR A 245 -15.99 -12.15 -19.63
C THR A 245 -15.69 -13.64 -19.47
N ASP A 246 -14.84 -14.01 -18.50
CA ASP A 246 -14.45 -15.40 -18.26
C ASP A 246 -15.57 -16.15 -17.50
N ASP A 247 -16.17 -17.13 -18.17
CA ASP A 247 -17.26 -17.95 -17.62
C ASP A 247 -16.89 -18.65 -16.30
N GLU A 248 -15.64 -19.07 -16.13
CA GLU A 248 -15.24 -19.74 -14.88
C GLU A 248 -15.07 -18.76 -13.73
N VAL A 249 -14.65 -17.53 -14.01
CA VAL A 249 -14.64 -16.46 -13.00
C VAL A 249 -16.07 -16.04 -12.67
N LEU A 250 -16.97 -15.98 -13.66
CA LEU A 250 -18.39 -15.68 -13.42
C LEU A 250 -19.10 -16.76 -12.58
N LYS A 251 -18.70 -18.03 -12.69
CA LYS A 251 -19.19 -19.11 -11.81
C LYS A 251 -18.86 -18.88 -10.33
N LEU A 252 -17.86 -18.07 -10.00
CA LEU A 252 -17.54 -17.70 -8.61
C LEU A 252 -18.56 -16.74 -7.99
N ILE A 253 -19.29 -16.01 -8.82
CA ILE A 253 -20.24 -14.96 -8.45
C ILE A 253 -21.60 -15.17 -9.15
N PRO A 254 -22.28 -16.31 -8.92
CA PRO A 254 -23.49 -16.67 -9.64
C PRO A 254 -24.67 -15.70 -9.41
N HIS A 255 -24.61 -14.92 -8.33
CA HIS A 255 -25.60 -13.88 -8.00
C HIS A 255 -25.39 -12.56 -8.75
N ILE A 256 -24.30 -12.41 -9.49
CA ILE A 256 -23.95 -11.19 -10.24
C ILE A 256 -24.23 -11.43 -11.72
N LYS A 257 -25.09 -10.61 -12.30
CA LYS A 257 -25.36 -10.63 -13.75
C LYS A 257 -24.43 -9.62 -14.42
N PRO A 258 -23.51 -10.04 -15.31
CA PRO A 258 -22.65 -9.10 -16.01
C PRO A 258 -23.47 -8.17 -16.89
N SER A 259 -23.06 -6.90 -16.98
CA SER A 259 -23.69 -5.93 -17.86
C SER A 259 -23.45 -6.35 -19.32
N MET A 260 -24.52 -6.45 -20.12
CA MET A 260 -24.44 -6.92 -21.52
C MET A 260 -23.96 -5.85 -22.52
N VAL A 261 -23.21 -4.85 -22.07
CA VAL A 261 -22.69 -3.81 -22.98
C VAL A 261 -21.45 -4.38 -23.68
N SER A 262 -21.53 -4.53 -25.01
CA SER A 262 -20.39 -4.97 -25.82
C SER A 262 -19.23 -3.96 -25.73
N GLU A 263 -17.97 -4.43 -25.74
CA GLU A 263 -16.80 -3.53 -25.84
C GLU A 263 -16.90 -2.60 -27.06
N GLU A 264 -17.55 -3.06 -28.13
CA GLU A 264 -17.80 -2.27 -29.35
C GLU A 264 -18.83 -1.16 -29.10
N GLU A 265 -19.88 -1.43 -28.31
CA GLU A 265 -20.91 -0.44 -27.94
C GLU A 265 -20.37 0.59 -26.93
N SER A 266 -19.54 0.16 -25.98
CA SER A 266 -18.85 1.05 -25.04
C SER A 266 -17.86 2.00 -25.75
N ASN A 267 -17.17 1.52 -26.78
CA ASN A 267 -16.25 2.34 -27.58
C ASN A 267 -16.97 3.35 -28.49
N ILE A 268 -18.21 3.03 -28.91
CA ILE A 268 -19.04 3.94 -29.74
C ILE A 268 -19.67 5.05 -28.88
N PHE A 269 -20.08 4.73 -27.65
CA PHE A 269 -20.65 5.68 -26.71
C PHE A 269 -19.65 6.01 -25.58
N CYS A 270 -18.69 6.89 -25.87
CA CYS A 270 -17.83 7.49 -24.84
C CYS A 270 -18.67 7.98 -23.64
N GLY A 271 -18.62 7.27 -22.51
CA GLY A 271 -19.25 7.67 -21.25
C GLY A 271 -20.41 6.81 -20.72
N LEU A 272 -20.78 5.69 -21.37
CA LEU A 272 -21.77 4.73 -20.82
C LEU A 272 -21.15 3.61 -19.96
N ASP A 273 -19.83 3.49 -19.95
CA ASP A 273 -19.15 2.52 -19.13
C ASP A 273 -19.21 2.87 -17.64
N THR A 274 -19.46 1.87 -16.79
CA THR A 274 -19.26 2.01 -15.35
C THR A 274 -17.77 2.26 -15.07
N GLU A 275 -17.38 3.53 -14.98
CA GLU A 275 -16.01 3.92 -14.66
C GLU A 275 -15.70 3.67 -13.19
N PHE A 276 -14.47 3.25 -12.89
CA PHE A 276 -13.99 3.19 -11.52
C PHE A 276 -13.85 4.63 -10.99
N GLN A 277 -14.80 5.06 -10.16
CA GLN A 277 -14.81 6.39 -9.57
C GLN A 277 -14.20 6.35 -8.16
N PRO A 278 -13.00 6.92 -7.91
CA PRO A 278 -12.38 6.90 -6.58
C PRO A 278 -13.16 7.67 -5.51
N ARG A 279 -14.11 8.53 -5.93
CA ARG A 279 -15.02 9.27 -5.04
C ARG A 279 -16.30 8.49 -4.72
N ASN A 280 -16.58 7.42 -5.44
CA ASN A 280 -17.69 6.54 -5.13
C ASN A 280 -17.32 5.67 -3.92
N VAL A 281 -18.19 5.64 -2.92
CA VAL A 281 -17.95 4.94 -1.66
C VAL A 281 -17.78 3.43 -1.87
N VAL A 282 -18.52 2.83 -2.80
CA VAL A 282 -18.46 1.40 -3.14
C VAL A 282 -17.11 1.07 -3.76
N SER A 283 -16.71 1.82 -4.80
CA SER A 283 -15.40 1.65 -5.47
C SER A 283 -14.24 1.84 -4.51
N TRP A 284 -14.32 2.87 -3.66
CA TRP A 284 -13.32 3.13 -2.63
C TRP A 284 -13.24 2.00 -1.60
N ARG A 285 -14.38 1.45 -1.15
CA ARG A 285 -14.43 0.33 -0.20
C ARG A 285 -13.78 -0.93 -0.78
N VAL A 286 -14.10 -1.30 -2.02
CA VAL A 286 -13.48 -2.44 -2.71
C VAL A 286 -11.97 -2.26 -2.78
N GLN A 287 -11.51 -1.07 -3.19
CA GLN A 287 -10.09 -0.74 -3.25
C GLN A 287 -9.43 -0.78 -1.86
N GLN A 288 -10.07 -0.24 -0.83
CA GLN A 288 -9.53 -0.21 0.53
C GLN A 288 -9.32 -1.62 1.08
N VAL A 289 -10.31 -2.50 0.93
CA VAL A 289 -10.22 -3.90 1.35
C VAL A 289 -9.12 -4.64 0.56
N LEU A 290 -9.05 -4.43 -0.76
CA LEU A 290 -7.99 -5.02 -1.57
C LEU A 290 -6.60 -4.53 -1.15
N LEU A 291 -6.45 -3.25 -0.79
CA LEU A 291 -5.18 -2.70 -0.30
C LEU A 291 -4.81 -3.26 1.09
N ILE A 292 -5.78 -3.48 1.98
CA ILE A 292 -5.55 -4.18 3.26
C ILE A 292 -4.95 -5.56 2.97
N ILE A 293 -5.60 -6.34 2.12
CA ILE A 293 -5.15 -7.68 1.73
C ILE A 293 -3.76 -7.65 1.11
N ARG A 294 -3.54 -6.77 0.12
CA ARG A 294 -2.26 -6.60 -0.55
C ARG A 294 -1.17 -6.28 0.46
N ASN A 295 -1.40 -5.36 1.39
CA ASN A 295 -0.42 -5.01 2.40
C ASN A 295 -0.10 -6.19 3.34
N LEU A 296 -1.14 -6.90 3.81
CA LEU A 296 -0.97 -8.08 4.66
C LEU A 296 -0.22 -9.22 3.95
N SER A 297 -0.33 -9.33 2.61
CA SER A 297 0.39 -10.35 1.83
C SER A 297 1.91 -10.17 1.83
N PHE A 298 2.43 -8.96 2.10
CA PHE A 298 3.87 -8.74 2.24
C PHE A 298 4.42 -9.29 3.56
N GLU A 299 3.56 -9.50 4.55
CA GLU A 299 3.94 -9.98 5.87
C GLU A 299 3.93 -11.51 5.92
N VAL A 300 5.10 -12.12 6.10
CA VAL A 300 5.28 -13.58 6.08
C VAL A 300 4.31 -14.30 7.01
N ILE A 301 4.05 -13.73 8.18
CA ILE A 301 3.15 -14.30 9.20
C ILE A 301 1.69 -14.48 8.74
N ASN A 302 1.27 -13.78 7.69
CA ASN A 302 -0.10 -13.77 7.21
C ASN A 302 -0.29 -14.59 5.93
N LYS A 303 0.79 -14.91 5.20
CA LYS A 303 0.71 -15.53 3.87
C LYS A 303 -0.07 -16.85 3.88
N ALA A 304 0.24 -17.76 4.82
CA ALA A 304 -0.42 -19.06 4.91
C ALA A 304 -1.94 -18.93 5.15
N VAL A 305 -2.37 -18.02 6.04
CA VAL A 305 -3.80 -17.78 6.32
C VAL A 305 -4.51 -17.16 5.12
N LEU A 306 -3.84 -16.26 4.39
CA LEU A 306 -4.37 -15.67 3.16
C LEU A 306 -4.51 -16.73 2.06
N ALA A 307 -3.50 -17.57 1.85
CA ALA A 307 -3.51 -18.63 0.86
C ALA A 307 -4.58 -19.71 1.13
N ALA A 308 -4.86 -20.01 2.41
CA ALA A 308 -5.91 -20.94 2.79
C ALA A 308 -7.34 -20.39 2.65
N SER A 309 -7.51 -19.07 2.46
CA SER A 309 -8.83 -18.43 2.45
C SER A 309 -9.46 -18.46 1.05
N TRP A 310 -10.35 -19.42 0.82
CA TRP A 310 -11.06 -19.53 -0.46
C TRP A 310 -11.87 -18.27 -0.85
N PRO A 311 -12.67 -17.64 0.05
CA PRO A 311 -13.39 -16.40 -0.30
C PRO A 311 -12.44 -15.29 -0.75
N LEU A 312 -11.25 -15.20 -0.15
CA LEU A 312 -10.22 -14.27 -0.56
C LEU A 312 -9.68 -14.60 -1.95
N LEU A 313 -9.34 -15.86 -2.23
CA LEU A 313 -8.85 -16.24 -3.56
C LEU A 313 -9.89 -15.96 -4.65
N LYS A 314 -11.18 -16.20 -4.40
CA LYS A 314 -12.27 -15.77 -5.31
C LYS A 314 -12.19 -14.28 -5.59
N PHE A 315 -12.09 -13.45 -4.54
CA PHE A 315 -12.00 -12.01 -4.67
C PHE A 315 -10.77 -11.56 -5.48
N LEU A 316 -9.63 -12.20 -5.27
CA LEU A 316 -8.42 -11.92 -6.02
C LEU A 316 -8.58 -12.31 -7.50
N PHE A 317 -9.19 -13.45 -7.82
CA PHE A 317 -9.45 -13.85 -9.21
C PHE A 317 -10.45 -12.93 -9.92
N ILE A 318 -11.49 -12.49 -9.23
CA ILE A 318 -12.45 -11.52 -9.75
C ILE A 318 -11.73 -10.19 -10.04
N CYS A 319 -10.90 -9.71 -9.12
CA CYS A 319 -10.13 -8.48 -9.30
C CYS A 319 -9.07 -8.60 -10.41
N SER A 320 -8.38 -9.73 -10.55
CA SER A 320 -7.35 -9.94 -11.59
C SER A 320 -7.94 -10.01 -13.00
N ASN A 321 -9.22 -10.36 -13.13
CA ASN A 321 -9.94 -10.50 -14.39
C ASN A 321 -10.91 -9.34 -14.69
N CYS A 322 -11.00 -8.32 -13.83
CA CYS A 322 -11.83 -7.14 -14.10
C CYS A 322 -11.17 -6.15 -15.07
N LYS A 323 -11.98 -5.27 -15.67
CA LYS A 323 -11.52 -4.22 -16.60
C LYS A 323 -10.69 -3.12 -15.92
N TRP A 324 -10.81 -2.91 -14.61
CA TRP A 324 -10.12 -1.83 -13.90
C TRP A 324 -8.69 -2.22 -13.51
N SER A 325 -7.71 -1.59 -14.17
CA SER A 325 -6.27 -1.85 -13.96
C SER A 325 -5.83 -1.72 -12.50
N MET A 326 -6.34 -0.73 -11.77
CA MET A 326 -5.98 -0.49 -10.38
C MET A 326 -6.27 -1.68 -9.45
N LEU A 327 -7.44 -2.32 -9.60
CA LEU A 327 -7.77 -3.50 -8.81
C LEU A 327 -6.97 -4.71 -9.27
N ARG A 328 -6.86 -4.88 -10.58
CA ARG A 328 -6.10 -5.97 -11.20
C ARG A 328 -4.63 -5.97 -10.77
N THR A 329 -3.97 -4.81 -10.77
CA THR A 329 -2.59 -4.66 -10.29
C THR A 329 -2.45 -5.05 -8.82
N ALA A 330 -3.32 -4.54 -7.95
CA ALA A 330 -3.24 -4.84 -6.52
C ALA A 330 -3.57 -6.31 -6.19
N ALA A 331 -4.47 -6.94 -6.95
CA ALA A 331 -4.80 -8.35 -6.79
C ALA A 331 -3.67 -9.27 -7.26
N LEU A 332 -3.04 -8.97 -8.41
CA LEU A 332 -1.89 -9.73 -8.90
C LEU A 332 -0.67 -9.58 -7.97
N ASP A 333 -0.45 -8.40 -7.39
CA ASP A 333 0.56 -8.19 -6.33
C ASP A 333 0.29 -9.10 -5.11
N ALA A 334 -0.97 -9.17 -4.66
CA ALA A 334 -1.33 -10.00 -3.52
C ALA A 334 -1.16 -11.49 -3.82
N LEU A 335 -1.58 -11.94 -5.01
CA LEU A 335 -1.41 -13.32 -5.47
C LEU A 335 0.06 -13.72 -5.58
N SER A 336 0.92 -12.88 -6.18
CA SER A 336 2.35 -13.18 -6.29
C SER A 336 3.02 -13.32 -4.92
N ASN A 337 2.60 -12.52 -3.94
CA ASN A 337 3.16 -12.56 -2.60
C ASN A 337 2.79 -13.84 -1.82
N ILE A 338 1.58 -14.37 -2.00
CA ILE A 338 1.09 -15.55 -1.27
C ILE A 338 1.30 -16.87 -2.04
N ALA A 339 1.72 -16.82 -3.30
CA ALA A 339 1.82 -17.99 -4.19
C ALA A 339 2.64 -19.15 -3.61
N CYS A 340 3.69 -18.86 -2.82
CA CYS A 340 4.52 -19.90 -2.18
C CYS A 340 3.79 -20.72 -1.11
N GLU A 341 2.67 -20.24 -0.58
CA GLU A 341 1.87 -20.93 0.43
C GLU A 341 0.65 -21.66 -0.19
N ILE A 342 0.47 -21.59 -1.51
CA ILE A 342 -0.66 -22.24 -2.19
C ILE A 342 -0.30 -23.70 -2.47
N ASP A 343 -1.12 -24.62 -1.98
CA ASP A 343 -1.06 -26.06 -2.23
C ASP A 343 -2.03 -26.44 -3.36
N LEU A 344 -1.51 -26.71 -4.55
CA LEU A 344 -2.30 -27.09 -5.73
C LEU A 344 -2.84 -28.52 -5.63
N MET A 345 -2.31 -29.34 -4.71
CA MET A 345 -2.75 -30.72 -4.51
C MET A 345 -3.89 -30.85 -3.51
N ALA A 346 -4.29 -29.76 -2.85
CA ALA A 346 -5.42 -29.76 -1.93
C ALA A 346 -6.74 -30.04 -2.68
N GLU A 347 -7.34 -31.21 -2.43
CA GLU A 347 -8.57 -31.68 -3.11
C GLU A 347 -9.73 -30.70 -2.97
N GLU A 348 -9.84 -30.03 -1.81
CA GLU A 348 -10.87 -29.02 -1.51
C GLU A 348 -10.78 -27.78 -2.41
N SER A 349 -9.66 -27.59 -3.11
CA SER A 349 -9.32 -26.38 -3.88
C SER A 349 -9.17 -26.63 -5.39
N SER A 350 -9.63 -27.76 -5.94
CA SER A 350 -9.40 -28.11 -7.35
C SER A 350 -9.85 -27.02 -8.35
N SER A 351 -11.01 -26.40 -8.13
CA SER A 351 -11.52 -25.29 -8.97
C SER A 351 -10.67 -24.02 -8.83
N THR A 352 -10.24 -23.71 -7.61
CA THR A 352 -9.30 -22.62 -7.28
C THR A 352 -7.99 -22.77 -8.04
N ASN A 353 -7.45 -23.99 -8.04
CA ASN A 353 -6.15 -24.30 -8.64
C ASN A 353 -6.21 -24.17 -10.15
N HIS A 354 -7.30 -24.64 -10.77
CA HIS A 354 -7.54 -24.42 -12.21
C HIS A 354 -7.58 -22.94 -12.56
N LEU A 355 -8.35 -22.14 -11.81
CA LEU A 355 -8.47 -20.69 -12.04
C LEU A 355 -7.15 -19.94 -11.83
N LEU A 356 -6.34 -20.36 -10.86
CA LEU A 356 -5.02 -19.78 -10.62
C LEU A 356 -4.10 -20.02 -11.82
N LEU A 357 -3.97 -21.27 -12.27
CA LEU A 357 -3.13 -21.63 -13.42
C LEU A 357 -3.64 -20.99 -14.72
N LYS A 358 -4.96 -20.90 -14.91
CA LYS A 358 -5.58 -20.16 -16.01
C LYS A 358 -5.22 -18.67 -15.96
N THR A 359 -5.30 -18.05 -14.79
CA THR A 359 -4.92 -16.64 -14.58
C THR A 359 -3.44 -16.42 -14.91
N VAL A 360 -2.54 -17.32 -14.47
CA VAL A 360 -1.11 -17.29 -14.82
C VAL A 360 -0.93 -17.38 -16.33
N SER A 361 -1.59 -18.34 -16.99
CA SER A 361 -1.52 -18.52 -18.45
C SER A 361 -2.00 -17.27 -19.21
N CYS A 362 -3.14 -16.70 -18.83
CA CYS A 362 -3.68 -15.48 -19.44
C CYS A 362 -2.75 -14.28 -19.24
N CYS A 363 -2.16 -14.12 -18.05
CA CYS A 363 -1.24 -13.03 -17.76
C CYS A 363 0.08 -13.17 -18.52
N LEU A 364 0.63 -14.39 -18.62
CA LEU A 364 1.84 -14.70 -19.36
C LEU A 364 1.68 -14.43 -20.88
N HIS A 365 0.47 -14.64 -21.42
CA HIS A 365 0.14 -14.35 -22.82
C HIS A 365 -0.27 -12.91 -23.09
N SER A 366 -0.34 -12.04 -22.07
CA SER A 366 -0.72 -10.65 -22.24
C SER A 366 0.40 -9.83 -22.90
N ASP A 367 0.00 -8.77 -23.62
CA ASP A 367 0.94 -7.73 -24.10
C ASP A 367 1.36 -6.73 -23.00
N ASP A 368 0.74 -6.81 -21.82
CA ASP A 368 1.07 -5.96 -20.68
C ASP A 368 2.26 -6.53 -19.91
N LYS A 369 3.38 -5.80 -19.95
CA LYS A 369 4.61 -6.10 -19.21
C LYS A 369 4.36 -6.42 -17.74
N PHE A 370 3.50 -5.68 -17.06
CA PHE A 370 3.22 -5.91 -15.64
C PHE A 370 2.56 -7.26 -15.41
N ARG A 371 1.59 -7.63 -16.27
CA ARG A 371 0.89 -8.92 -16.15
C ARG A 371 1.83 -10.09 -16.40
N VAL A 372 2.72 -9.97 -17.39
CA VAL A 372 3.74 -11.01 -17.66
C VAL A 372 4.68 -11.18 -16.47
N ILE A 373 5.21 -10.09 -15.92
CA ILE A 373 6.09 -10.14 -14.73
C ILE A 373 5.38 -10.82 -13.55
N ARG A 374 4.14 -10.42 -13.26
CA ARG A 374 3.36 -11.03 -12.17
C ARG A 374 3.05 -12.50 -12.41
N ALA A 375 2.81 -12.91 -13.66
CA ALA A 375 2.62 -14.32 -14.01
C ALA A 375 3.88 -15.15 -13.67
N LEU A 376 5.06 -14.63 -14.01
CA LEU A 376 6.34 -15.27 -13.72
C LEU A 376 6.58 -15.37 -12.22
N GLU A 377 6.30 -14.31 -11.44
CA GLU A 377 6.45 -14.35 -9.98
C GLU A 377 5.46 -15.29 -9.29
N ILE A 378 4.20 -15.34 -9.74
CA ILE A 378 3.23 -16.31 -9.24
C ILE A 378 3.71 -17.73 -9.54
N LEU A 379 4.18 -17.99 -10.77
CA LEU A 379 4.72 -19.30 -11.16
C LEU A 379 5.94 -19.68 -10.31
N SER A 380 6.92 -18.76 -10.16
CA SER A 380 8.06 -18.93 -9.25
C SER A 380 7.64 -19.25 -7.83
N GLY A 381 6.65 -18.52 -7.30
CA GLY A 381 6.10 -18.76 -5.98
C GLY A 381 5.52 -20.16 -5.85
N LEU A 382 4.69 -20.59 -6.80
CA LEU A 382 4.10 -21.93 -6.81
C LEU A 382 5.16 -23.04 -6.87
N CYS A 383 6.28 -22.80 -7.56
CA CYS A 383 7.40 -23.74 -7.64
C CYS A 383 8.13 -23.93 -6.30
N ASN A 384 8.09 -22.95 -5.40
CA ASN A 384 8.70 -23.08 -4.06
C ASN A 384 8.00 -24.10 -3.15
N ASN A 385 6.81 -24.59 -3.54
CA ASN A 385 6.11 -25.64 -2.81
C ASN A 385 6.27 -26.96 -3.56
N GLU A 386 7.14 -27.83 -3.07
CA GLU A 386 7.48 -29.14 -3.68
C GLU A 386 6.25 -30.01 -3.98
N ARG A 387 5.17 -29.89 -3.19
CA ARG A 387 3.93 -30.64 -3.42
C ARG A 387 3.31 -30.35 -4.78
N ASN A 388 3.56 -29.17 -5.32
CA ASN A 388 3.00 -28.71 -6.59
C ASN A 388 3.73 -29.30 -7.81
N GLU A 389 4.84 -30.03 -7.65
CA GLU A 389 5.69 -30.50 -8.76
C GLU A 389 4.87 -31.15 -9.89
N SER A 390 3.99 -32.08 -9.54
CA SER A 390 3.20 -32.84 -10.53
C SER A 390 2.30 -31.94 -11.39
N LEU A 391 1.44 -31.13 -10.77
CA LEU A 391 0.53 -30.24 -11.48
C LEU A 391 1.26 -29.11 -12.22
N ILE A 392 2.37 -28.61 -11.67
CA ILE A 392 3.18 -27.61 -12.38
C ILE A 392 3.83 -28.23 -13.61
N CYS A 393 4.37 -29.44 -13.53
CA CYS A 393 4.94 -30.14 -14.70
C CYS A 393 3.88 -30.43 -15.79
N GLU A 394 2.63 -30.67 -15.42
CA GLU A 394 1.52 -30.76 -16.37
C GLU A 394 1.16 -29.40 -16.99
N PHE A 395 1.19 -28.34 -16.19
CA PHE A 395 0.95 -26.97 -16.64
C PHE A 395 2.04 -26.43 -17.56
N LEU A 396 3.31 -26.82 -17.36
CA LEU A 396 4.48 -26.43 -18.17
C LEU A 396 4.52 -27.14 -19.53
N ASP A 397 3.40 -27.07 -20.24
CA ASP A 397 3.28 -27.58 -21.60
C ASP A 397 4.14 -26.76 -22.59
N HIS A 398 4.19 -27.23 -23.83
CA HIS A 398 4.95 -26.55 -24.88
C HIS A 398 4.53 -25.08 -25.08
N ARG A 399 3.25 -24.75 -24.87
CA ARG A 399 2.72 -23.39 -25.06
C ARG A 399 3.24 -22.46 -23.97
N ILE A 400 3.20 -22.88 -22.71
CA ILE A 400 3.71 -22.10 -21.57
C ILE A 400 5.23 -21.93 -21.69
N LEU A 401 5.98 -23.02 -21.90
CA LEU A 401 7.43 -22.95 -22.06
C LEU A 401 7.85 -22.08 -23.25
N SER A 402 7.16 -22.21 -24.39
CA SER A 402 7.42 -21.34 -25.55
C SER A 402 7.23 -19.87 -25.23
N LYS A 403 6.22 -19.51 -24.43
CA LYS A 403 6.03 -18.13 -24.03
C LYS A 403 7.12 -17.67 -23.05
N ILE A 404 7.51 -18.49 -22.07
CA ILE A 404 8.62 -18.19 -21.14
C ILE A 404 9.91 -17.89 -21.91
N PHE A 405 10.32 -18.76 -22.85
CA PHE A 405 11.52 -18.54 -23.68
C PHE A 405 11.37 -17.43 -24.73
N THR A 406 10.13 -17.05 -25.09
CA THR A 406 9.91 -15.83 -25.87
C THR A 406 10.15 -14.58 -25.02
N VAL A 407 9.70 -14.60 -23.76
CA VAL A 407 9.84 -13.47 -22.83
C VAL A 407 11.31 -13.21 -22.46
N ILE A 408 12.12 -14.24 -22.25
CA ILE A 408 13.56 -14.07 -21.94
C ILE A 408 14.33 -13.37 -23.07
N SER A 409 13.84 -13.51 -24.31
CA SER A 409 14.45 -12.92 -25.51
C SER A 409 14.07 -11.44 -25.70
N VAL A 410 13.15 -10.91 -24.89
CA VAL A 410 12.77 -9.49 -24.94
C VAL A 410 13.91 -8.64 -24.40
N LYS A 411 14.27 -7.57 -25.11
CA LYS A 411 15.30 -6.60 -24.70
C LYS A 411 14.82 -5.67 -23.56
N ASP A 412 14.46 -6.27 -22.43
CA ASP A 412 14.06 -5.60 -21.19
C ASP A 412 14.65 -6.35 -20.00
N ILE A 413 15.46 -5.67 -19.18
CA ILE A 413 16.20 -6.33 -18.10
C ILE A 413 15.27 -6.92 -17.04
N MET A 414 14.13 -6.27 -16.76
CA MET A 414 13.20 -6.77 -15.74
C MET A 414 12.54 -8.05 -16.23
N MET A 415 12.08 -8.08 -17.48
CA MET A 415 11.52 -9.30 -18.08
C MET A 415 12.53 -10.44 -18.07
N CYS A 416 13.79 -10.17 -18.43
CA CYS A 416 14.87 -11.15 -18.38
C CYS A 416 15.08 -11.70 -16.96
N VAL A 417 15.24 -10.81 -15.96
CA VAL A 417 15.47 -11.20 -14.55
C VAL A 417 14.32 -12.05 -14.00
N TYR A 418 13.06 -11.60 -14.16
CA TYR A 418 11.91 -12.38 -13.67
C TYR A 418 11.73 -13.70 -14.42
N THR A 419 12.11 -13.77 -15.70
CA THR A 419 12.07 -15.03 -16.45
C THR A 419 13.15 -15.99 -16.00
N LEU A 420 14.37 -15.50 -15.76
CA LEU A 420 15.47 -16.30 -15.23
C LEU A 420 15.17 -16.82 -13.82
N GLU A 421 14.60 -15.98 -12.95
CA GLU A 421 14.13 -16.41 -11.63
C GLU A 421 13.06 -17.50 -11.77
N SER A 422 12.10 -17.35 -12.68
CA SER A 422 11.08 -18.38 -12.93
C SER A 422 11.67 -19.69 -13.44
N LEU A 423 12.60 -19.64 -14.41
CA LEU A 423 13.30 -20.83 -14.91
C LEU A 423 14.14 -21.51 -13.83
N TYR A 424 14.78 -20.72 -12.95
CA TYR A 424 15.50 -21.23 -11.79
C TYR A 424 14.56 -21.99 -10.84
N GLN A 425 13.45 -21.36 -10.43
CA GLN A 425 12.50 -22.02 -9.53
C GLN A 425 11.84 -23.26 -10.16
N ILE A 426 11.56 -23.24 -11.47
CA ILE A 426 11.10 -24.43 -12.19
C ILE A 426 12.17 -25.53 -12.18
N SER A 427 13.45 -25.19 -12.32
CA SER A 427 14.52 -26.19 -12.26
C SER A 427 14.71 -26.81 -10.88
N GLU A 428 14.42 -26.07 -9.81
CA GLU A 428 14.48 -26.55 -8.43
C GLU A 428 13.32 -27.49 -8.05
N LEU A 429 12.23 -27.55 -8.84
CA LEU A 429 11.09 -28.45 -8.58
C LEU A 429 11.47 -29.92 -8.61
N GLY A 430 12.41 -30.32 -9.47
CA GLY A 430 12.81 -31.71 -9.60
C GLY A 430 13.28 -32.13 -10.99
N ALA A 431 13.65 -33.41 -11.11
CA ALA A 431 14.22 -33.97 -12.33
C ALA A 431 13.25 -33.92 -13.53
N THR A 432 11.95 -34.04 -13.28
CA THR A 432 10.91 -33.99 -14.33
C THR A 432 10.87 -32.62 -15.00
N ALA A 433 10.83 -31.55 -14.20
CA ALA A 433 10.83 -30.18 -14.68
C ALA A 433 12.15 -29.86 -15.42
N CYS A 434 13.30 -30.26 -14.85
CA CYS A 434 14.60 -30.13 -15.52
C CYS A 434 14.64 -30.84 -16.88
N TYR A 435 14.09 -32.05 -16.97
CA TYR A 435 14.01 -32.79 -18.21
C TYR A 435 13.15 -32.06 -19.25
N GLN A 436 11.98 -31.54 -18.87
CA GLN A 436 11.12 -30.75 -19.76
C GLN A 436 11.83 -29.48 -20.26
N LEU A 437 12.48 -28.73 -19.35
CA LEU A 437 13.25 -27.53 -19.71
C LEU A 437 14.39 -27.84 -20.68
N SER A 438 15.19 -28.87 -20.39
CA SER A 438 16.35 -29.23 -21.22
C SER A 438 15.98 -29.70 -22.63
N ARG A 439 14.76 -30.25 -22.80
CA ARG A 439 14.24 -30.69 -24.09
C ARG A 439 13.59 -29.58 -24.90
N PHE A 440 13.31 -28.42 -24.27
CA PHE A 440 12.73 -27.31 -24.99
C PHE A 440 13.75 -26.76 -26.01
N PRO A 441 13.38 -26.56 -27.29
CA PRO A 441 14.33 -26.18 -28.33
C PRO A 441 15.14 -24.92 -27.98
N HIS A 442 16.47 -24.99 -28.15
CA HIS A 442 17.42 -23.90 -27.87
C HIS A 442 17.41 -23.35 -26.44
N ALA A 443 16.77 -24.04 -25.48
CA ALA A 443 16.71 -23.59 -24.09
C ALA A 443 18.10 -23.43 -23.48
N ILE A 444 18.93 -24.47 -23.61
CA ILE A 444 20.31 -24.46 -23.09
C ILE A 444 21.16 -23.40 -23.81
N ASP A 445 21.06 -23.32 -25.13
CA ASP A 445 21.82 -22.32 -25.92
C ASP A 445 21.47 -20.89 -25.49
N THR A 446 20.18 -20.63 -25.26
CA THR A 446 19.70 -19.32 -24.82
C THR A 446 20.23 -19.00 -23.43
N LEU A 447 20.14 -19.93 -22.47
CA LEU A 447 20.65 -19.73 -21.12
C LEU A 447 22.17 -19.53 -21.09
N VAL A 448 22.93 -20.30 -21.88
CA VAL A 448 24.38 -20.14 -22.01
C VAL A 448 24.73 -18.78 -22.63
N SER A 449 23.97 -18.33 -23.64
CA SER A 449 24.18 -17.02 -24.26
C SER A 449 23.99 -15.86 -23.29
N LEU A 450 23.10 -16.02 -22.30
CA LEU A 450 22.83 -15.00 -21.28
C LEU A 450 23.92 -14.94 -20.20
N ALA A 451 24.75 -15.98 -20.05
CA ALA A 451 25.81 -16.01 -19.05
C ALA A 451 26.87 -14.90 -19.24
N THR A 452 27.03 -14.42 -20.47
CA THR A 452 27.97 -13.34 -20.82
C THR A 452 27.27 -11.99 -21.07
N VAL A 453 25.96 -11.89 -20.84
CA VAL A 453 25.19 -10.67 -21.12
C VAL A 453 25.38 -9.67 -19.99
N GLU A 454 25.90 -8.50 -20.35
CA GLU A 454 25.99 -7.36 -19.44
C GLU A 454 24.69 -6.56 -19.44
N ALA A 455 24.28 -6.05 -18.28
CA ALA A 455 23.04 -5.26 -18.14
C ALA A 455 23.01 -4.03 -19.07
N VAL A 456 24.16 -3.42 -19.35
CA VAL A 456 24.27 -2.26 -20.26
C VAL A 456 23.87 -2.59 -21.71
N SER A 457 23.94 -3.86 -22.13
CA SER A 457 23.60 -4.30 -23.49
C SER A 457 22.11 -4.17 -23.84
N PHE A 458 21.24 -4.07 -22.83
CA PHE A 458 19.80 -3.85 -22.99
C PHE A 458 19.45 -2.41 -23.42
N GLY A 459 20.42 -1.49 -23.33
CA GLY A 459 20.25 -0.09 -23.68
C GLY A 459 19.33 0.69 -22.72
N PRO A 460 19.23 2.03 -22.87
CA PRO A 460 18.52 2.89 -21.93
C PRO A 460 17.04 2.54 -21.75
N SER A 461 16.35 2.17 -22.85
CA SER A 461 14.93 1.80 -22.81
C SER A 461 14.70 0.47 -22.11
N GLY A 462 15.62 -0.49 -22.27
CA GLY A 462 15.54 -1.80 -21.62
C GLY A 462 15.89 -1.77 -20.14
N LEU A 463 16.47 -0.67 -19.64
CA LEU A 463 16.87 -0.46 -18.23
C LEU A 463 15.86 0.39 -17.43
N ILE A 464 14.75 0.82 -18.04
CA ILE A 464 13.75 1.65 -17.36
C ILE A 464 13.21 0.94 -16.12
N GLY A 465 13.30 1.61 -14.97
CA GLY A 465 12.83 1.07 -13.68
C GLY A 465 13.89 0.29 -12.90
N MET A 466 15.08 0.06 -13.46
CA MET A 466 16.21 -0.54 -12.78
C MET A 466 17.38 0.43 -12.64
N LYS A 467 18.10 0.32 -11.52
CA LYS A 467 19.37 1.00 -11.30
C LYS A 467 20.48 -0.04 -11.28
N VAL A 468 21.28 -0.08 -12.34
CA VAL A 468 22.48 -0.92 -12.37
C VAL A 468 23.49 -0.33 -11.40
N VAL A 469 23.94 -1.12 -10.43
CA VAL A 469 25.00 -0.76 -9.50
C VAL A 469 26.21 -1.60 -9.88
N GLU A 470 27.23 -0.97 -10.45
CA GLU A 470 28.50 -1.64 -10.72
C GLU A 470 29.20 -1.92 -9.39
N PHE A 471 29.33 -3.20 -9.05
CA PHE A 471 30.06 -3.63 -7.87
C PHE A 471 31.56 -3.41 -8.10
N HIS A 472 32.04 -2.26 -7.65
CA HIS A 472 33.47 -2.06 -7.48
C HIS A 472 33.85 -2.82 -6.22
N GLY A 473 34.61 -3.91 -6.37
CA GLY A 473 35.13 -4.67 -5.23
C GLY A 473 35.85 -3.75 -4.23
N PRO A 474 36.06 -4.19 -2.97
CA PRO A 474 36.71 -3.37 -1.97
C PRO A 474 38.06 -2.88 -2.52
N SER A 475 38.23 -1.55 -2.61
CA SER A 475 39.44 -0.92 -3.12
C SER A 475 40.64 -1.56 -2.41
N GLN A 476 41.45 -2.31 -3.14
CA GLN A 476 42.75 -2.72 -2.63
C GLN A 476 43.46 -1.43 -2.20
N LEU A 477 43.75 -1.32 -0.91
CA LEU A 477 44.51 -0.22 -0.33
C LEU A 477 45.72 0.02 -1.21
N ALA A 478 45.77 1.18 -1.86
CA ALA A 478 46.93 1.59 -2.63
C ALA A 478 48.17 1.43 -1.74
N PRO A 479 49.28 0.82 -2.24
CA PRO A 479 50.47 0.66 -1.44
C PRO A 479 50.96 2.04 -0.96
N PRO A 480 51.43 2.16 0.30
CA PRO A 480 51.89 3.43 0.83
C PRO A 480 53.07 3.94 -0.01
N PRO A 481 53.21 5.27 -0.16
CA PRO A 481 54.31 5.85 -0.93
C PRO A 481 55.66 5.48 -0.28
N PRO A 482 56.73 5.33 -1.07
CA PRO A 482 58.03 4.94 -0.55
C PRO A 482 58.55 5.99 0.44
N GLN A 483 58.83 5.54 1.67
CA GLN A 483 59.50 6.36 2.67
C GLN A 483 60.95 6.59 2.23
N ASN A 484 61.30 7.85 1.96
CA ASN A 484 62.69 8.26 1.80
C ASN A 484 63.45 8.01 3.11
N VAL A 485 64.29 6.98 3.10
CA VAL A 485 65.27 6.74 4.16
C VAL A 485 66.39 7.78 3.99
N PRO A 486 66.74 8.56 5.03
CA PRO A 486 67.87 9.48 4.94
C PRO A 486 69.17 8.67 4.89
N ILE A 487 69.94 8.89 3.83
CA ILE A 487 71.30 8.35 3.69
C ILE A 487 72.18 9.08 4.69
N SER A 488 72.63 8.37 5.72
CA SER A 488 73.71 8.80 6.59
C SER A 488 75.05 8.73 5.85
N GLN A 489 75.67 9.87 5.57
CA GLN A 489 77.12 10.05 5.57
C GLN A 489 77.46 11.42 6.15
#